data_AF-A0A948WGS6-F1
#
_entry.id   AF-A0A948WGS6-F1
#
_cell.length_a   1.000
_cell.length_b   1.000
_cell.length_c   1.000
_cell.angle_alpha   90.00
_cell.angle_beta   90.00
_cell.angle_gamma   90.00
#
_symmetry.space_group_name_H-M   'P 1'
#
loop_
_entity.id
_entity.type
_entity.pdbx_description
1 polymer ?
#
loop_
_entity_poly.entity_id
_entity_poly.type
_entity_poly.pdbx_seq_one_letter_code
_entity_poly.pdbx_strand_id
1 'polypeptide(L)'
;MTDEGGALASLRRRWQKLSRLEGPPGFILWQFPNPPLIMALFGLVAGWLTTGTVHSVARALFVVGFAVFAWLELFHGVNWFRRLIGAGALAYLVVMLAGQLN
;
A
#
# COMPACT_ATOMS: atom_id res chain seq x y z
N MET A 1 20.40 0.76 39.53
CA MET A 1 19.32 -0.06 38.92
C MET A 1 18.10 0.84 38.76
N THR A 2 18.13 1.77 37.80
CA THR A 2 17.02 2.69 37.38
C THR A 2 17.58 3.70 36.36
N ASP A 3 17.89 3.25 35.14
CA ASP A 3 18.20 4.18 34.02
C ASP A 3 17.49 3.77 32.70
N GLU A 4 16.97 2.54 32.64
CA GLU A 4 16.28 1.99 31.48
C GLU A 4 14.92 2.67 31.21
N GLY A 5 14.21 3.06 32.28
CA GLY A 5 12.91 3.73 32.16
C GLY A 5 13.00 5.11 31.49
N GLY A 6 14.08 5.85 31.76
CA GLY A 6 14.35 7.15 31.13
C GLY A 6 14.76 7.01 29.66
N ALA A 7 15.59 6.01 29.37
CA ALA A 7 16.02 5.69 28.01
C ALA A 7 14.82 5.32 27.12
N LEU A 8 13.94 4.42 27.56
CA LEU A 8 12.75 4.03 26.82
C LEU A 8 11.76 5.19 26.63
N ALA A 9 11.59 6.04 27.66
CA ALA A 9 10.75 7.23 27.56
C ALA A 9 11.31 8.29 26.59
N SER A 10 12.64 8.41 26.50
CA SER A 10 13.29 9.31 25.53
C SER A 10 13.23 8.76 24.10
N LEU A 11 13.41 7.45 23.92
CA LEU A 11 13.27 6.76 22.63
C LEU A 11 11.85 6.87 22.10
N ARG A 12 10.84 6.64 22.95
CA ARG A 12 9.42 6.78 22.59
C ARG A 12 9.07 8.21 22.16
N ARG A 13 9.60 9.23 22.86
CA ARG A 13 9.40 10.64 22.50
C ARG A 13 10.08 11.00 21.19
N ARG A 14 11.30 10.50 20.93
CA ARG A 14 12.00 10.68 19.65
C ARG A 14 11.24 10.02 18.52
N TRP A 15 10.74 8.80 18.71
CA TRP A 15 9.88 8.10 17.75
C TRP A 15 8.58 8.86 17.44
N GLN A 16 7.90 9.42 18.44
CA GLN A 16 6.71 10.24 18.24
C GLN A 16 7.00 11.57 17.52
N LYS A 17 8.21 12.13 17.72
CA LYS A 17 8.66 13.33 17.01
C LYS A 17 9.01 13.04 15.56
N LEU A 18 9.66 11.89 15.30
CA LEU A 18 9.99 11.42 13.97
C LEU A 18 8.74 11.03 13.17
N SER A 19 7.73 10.43 13.81
CA SER A 19 6.44 10.15 13.17
C SER A 19 5.63 11.42 12.86
N ARG A 20 6.03 12.56 13.43
CA ARG A 20 5.49 13.91 13.15
C ARG A 20 6.42 14.74 12.25
N LEU A 21 7.53 14.19 11.77
CA LEU A 21 8.20 14.70 10.56
C LEU A 21 7.38 14.29 9.35
N GLU A 22 6.13 14.73 9.37
CA GLU A 22 5.36 15.01 8.19
C GLU A 22 6.25 15.93 7.34
N GLY A 23 6.31 15.67 6.04
CA GLY A 23 7.08 16.49 5.10
C GLY A 23 6.66 17.97 5.17
N PRO A 24 7.22 18.83 4.30
CA PRO A 24 6.91 20.27 4.31
C PRO A 24 5.39 20.51 4.45
N PRO A 25 4.97 21.54 5.19
CA PRO A 25 3.58 21.72 5.62
C PRO A 25 2.62 21.54 4.44
N GLY A 26 1.86 20.43 4.46
CA GLY A 26 0.93 20.04 3.40
C GLY A 26 1.22 18.73 2.66
N PHE A 27 2.36 18.05 2.87
CA PHE A 27 2.69 16.82 2.15
C PHE A 27 3.26 15.69 3.03
N ILE A 28 2.37 14.83 3.55
CA ILE A 28 2.75 13.53 4.14
C ILE A 28 2.93 12.53 2.99
N LEU A 29 4.17 12.29 2.58
CA LEU A 29 4.53 11.27 1.57
C LEU A 29 4.50 9.84 2.14
N TRP A 30 4.81 9.70 3.44
CA TRP A 30 4.98 8.40 4.09
C TRP A 30 3.86 8.16 5.09
N GLN A 31 2.80 7.51 4.61
CA GLN A 31 1.80 6.85 5.45
C GLN A 31 1.83 5.35 5.13
N PHE A 32 1.61 4.52 6.15
CA PHE A 32 1.70 3.06 6.05
C PHE A 32 0.92 2.54 4.82
N PRO A 33 1.52 1.64 4.01
CA PRO A 33 0.88 1.17 2.77
C PRO A 33 -0.48 0.57 3.10
N ASN A 34 -1.47 0.83 2.24
CA ASN A 34 -2.82 0.37 2.53
C ASN A 34 -2.84 -1.19 2.57
N PRO A 35 -3.61 -1.80 3.49
CA PRO A 35 -3.71 -3.25 3.58
C PRO A 35 -4.06 -3.95 2.24
N PRO A 36 -4.94 -3.40 1.38
CA PRO A 36 -5.21 -3.98 0.06
C PRO A 36 -3.99 -4.08 -0.86
N LEU A 37 -3.08 -3.10 -0.84
CA LEU A 37 -1.85 -3.12 -1.64
C LEU A 37 -0.93 -4.24 -1.17
N ILE A 38 -0.81 -4.40 0.14
CA ILE A 38 -0.04 -5.50 0.73
C ILE A 38 -0.60 -6.83 0.26
N MET A 39 -1.92 -7.01 0.29
CA MET A 39 -2.59 -8.21 -0.22
C MET A 39 -2.34 -8.42 -1.72
N ALA A 40 -2.40 -7.36 -2.53
CA ALA A 40 -2.08 -7.43 -3.96
C ALA A 40 -0.64 -7.89 -4.18
N LEU A 41 0.33 -7.30 -3.48
CA LEU A 41 1.74 -7.67 -3.58
C LEU A 41 1.99 -9.12 -3.19
N PHE A 42 1.32 -9.63 -2.15
CA PHE A 42 1.37 -11.05 -1.81
C PHE A 42 0.83 -11.93 -2.95
N GLY A 43 -0.29 -11.57 -3.56
CA GLY A 43 -0.83 -12.26 -4.73
C GLY A 43 0.13 -12.25 -5.93
N LEU A 44 0.80 -11.12 -6.18
CA LEU A 44 1.81 -10.98 -7.24
C LEU A 44 2.99 -11.92 -7.01
N VAL A 45 3.58 -11.88 -5.81
CA VAL A 45 4.74 -12.72 -5.44
C VAL A 45 4.36 -14.20 -5.47
N ALA A 46 3.20 -14.57 -4.93
CA ALA A 46 2.71 -15.94 -5.00
C ALA A 46 2.48 -16.39 -6.45
N GLY A 47 1.95 -15.52 -7.32
CA GLY A 47 1.74 -15.81 -8.73
C GLY A 47 3.04 -16.07 -9.50
N TRP A 48 4.12 -15.37 -9.15
CA TRP A 48 5.45 -15.61 -9.72
C TRP A 48 6.05 -16.96 -9.33
N LEU A 49 5.74 -17.44 -8.13
CA LEU A 49 6.31 -18.67 -7.55
C LEU A 49 5.48 -19.92 -7.86
N THR A 50 4.28 -19.77 -8.41
CA THR A 50 3.31 -20.86 -8.55
C THR A 50 2.83 -21.03 -9.99
N THR A 51 2.39 -22.25 -10.31
CA THR A 51 1.79 -22.62 -11.60
C THR A 51 0.45 -23.33 -11.37
N GLY A 52 -0.36 -23.49 -12.43
CA GLY A 52 -1.65 -24.19 -12.35
C GLY A 52 -2.71 -23.46 -11.51
N THR A 53 -3.53 -24.19 -10.76
CA THR A 53 -4.67 -23.63 -10.01
C THR A 53 -4.25 -22.58 -8.98
N VAL A 54 -3.11 -22.78 -8.31
CA VAL A 54 -2.61 -21.84 -7.29
C VAL A 54 -2.22 -20.51 -7.92
N HIS A 55 -1.64 -20.54 -9.12
CA HIS A 55 -1.34 -19.34 -9.89
C HIS A 55 -2.61 -18.54 -10.22
N SER A 56 -3.69 -19.23 -10.61
CA SER A 56 -4.98 -18.58 -10.91
C SER A 56 -5.59 -17.90 -9.67
N VAL A 57 -5.53 -18.55 -8.51
CA VAL A 57 -5.98 -17.95 -7.25
C VAL A 57 -5.11 -16.76 -6.86
N ALA A 58 -3.79 -16.89 -6.95
CA ALA A 58 -2.85 -15.80 -6.66
C ALA A 58 -3.09 -14.59 -7.56
N ARG A 59 -3.34 -14.82 -8.85
CA ARG A 59 -3.72 -13.77 -9.81
C ARG A 59 -5.05 -13.12 -9.47
N ALA A 60 -6.06 -13.88 -9.04
CA ALA A 60 -7.33 -13.32 -8.59
C ALA A 60 -7.15 -12.41 -7.36
N LEU A 61 -6.35 -12.86 -6.37
CA LEU A 61 -6.02 -12.06 -5.19
C LEU A 61 -5.27 -10.77 -5.56
N PHE A 62 -4.34 -10.85 -6.52
CA PHE A 62 -3.66 -9.67 -7.06
C PHE A 62 -4.67 -8.69 -7.68
N VAL A 63 -5.51 -9.14 -8.61
CA VAL A 63 -6.47 -8.26 -9.32
C VAL A 63 -7.44 -7.61 -8.32
N VAL A 64 -8.03 -8.40 -7.41
CA VAL A 64 -9.01 -7.89 -6.44
C VAL A 64 -8.33 -6.93 -5.45
N GLY A 65 -7.19 -7.32 -4.88
CA GLY A 65 -6.45 -6.47 -3.94
C GLY A 65 -6.01 -5.15 -4.58
N PHE A 66 -5.53 -5.21 -5.82
CA PHE A 66 -5.08 -4.03 -6.56
C PHE A 66 -6.25 -3.12 -6.96
N ALA A 67 -7.41 -3.69 -7.33
CA ALA A 67 -8.62 -2.93 -7.62
C ALA A 67 -9.14 -2.20 -6.36
N VAL A 68 -9.18 -2.89 -5.22
CA VAL A 68 -9.59 -2.27 -3.94
C VAL A 68 -8.60 -1.20 -3.51
N PHE A 69 -7.29 -1.44 -3.66
CA PHE A 69 -6.26 -0.41 -3.47
C PHE A 69 -6.56 0.81 -4.32
N ALA A 70 -6.72 0.64 -5.63
CA ALA A 70 -6.93 1.74 -6.57
C ALA A 70 -8.18 2.55 -6.23
N TRP A 71 -9.28 1.88 -5.90
CA TRP A 71 -10.52 2.53 -5.49
C TRP A 71 -10.35 3.34 -4.19
N LEU A 72 -9.75 2.75 -3.17
CA LEU A 72 -9.55 3.43 -1.89
C LEU A 72 -8.59 4.61 -2.01
N GLU A 73 -7.52 4.49 -2.80
CA GLU A 73 -6.61 5.61 -3.06
C GLU A 73 -7.33 6.73 -3.83
N LEU A 74 -8.15 6.39 -4.82
CA LEU A 74 -8.87 7.37 -5.65
C LEU A 74 -9.90 8.19 -4.85
N PHE A 75 -10.73 7.53 -4.04
CA PHE A 75 -11.84 8.20 -3.35
C PHE A 75 -11.51 8.58 -1.91
N HIS A 76 -10.72 7.77 -1.21
CA HIS A 76 -10.38 7.96 0.21
C HIS A 76 -8.90 8.32 0.43
N GLY A 77 -8.15 8.60 -0.64
CA GLY A 77 -6.78 9.10 -0.54
C GLY A 77 -6.73 10.41 0.24
N VAL A 78 -5.84 10.47 1.23
CA VAL A 78 -5.69 11.63 2.15
C VAL A 78 -5.20 12.89 1.44
N ASN A 79 -4.55 12.75 0.29
CA ASN A 79 -4.06 13.86 -0.52
C ASN A 79 -4.32 13.61 -2.01
N TRP A 80 -4.27 14.67 -2.81
CA TRP A 80 -4.51 14.61 -4.25
C TRP A 80 -3.52 13.68 -4.98
N PHE A 81 -2.29 13.56 -4.47
CA PHE A 81 -1.26 12.68 -5.03
C PHE A 81 -1.65 11.20 -4.92
N ARG A 82 -2.13 10.77 -3.75
CA ARG A 82 -2.68 9.42 -3.54
C ARG A 82 -3.90 9.17 -4.42
N ARG A 83 -4.77 10.17 -4.59
CA ARG A 83 -5.89 10.06 -5.52
C ARG A 83 -5.45 9.87 -6.96
N LEU A 84 -4.38 10.56 -7.38
CA LEU A 84 -3.78 10.41 -8.70
C LEU A 84 -3.16 9.01 -8.88
N ILE A 85 -2.48 8.49 -7.85
CA ILE A 85 -2.02 7.08 -7.84
C ILE A 85 -3.20 6.12 -7.99
N GLY A 86 -4.30 6.34 -7.25
CA GLY A 86 -5.51 5.52 -7.35
C GLY A 86 -6.11 5.54 -8.76
N ALA A 87 -6.23 6.72 -9.37
CA ALA A 87 -6.70 6.86 -10.75
C ALA A 87 -5.79 6.12 -11.74
N GLY A 88 -4.47 6.29 -11.62
CA GLY A 88 -3.49 5.61 -12.48
C GLY A 88 -3.52 4.09 -12.31
N ALA A 89 -3.66 3.61 -11.07
CA ALA A 89 -3.77 2.19 -10.77
C ALA A 89 -5.06 1.58 -11.36
N LEU A 90 -6.19 2.29 -11.28
CA LEU A 90 -7.45 1.88 -11.92
C LEU A 90 -7.32 1.82 -13.44
N ALA A 91 -6.73 2.85 -14.06
CA ALA A 91 -6.49 2.88 -15.51
C ALA A 91 -5.58 1.73 -15.96
N TYR A 92 -4.49 1.47 -15.23
CA TYR A 92 -3.62 0.33 -15.47
C TYR A 92 -4.37 -1.00 -15.41
N LEU A 93 -5.21 -1.19 -14.38
CA LEU A 93 -5.98 -2.43 -14.22
C LEU A 93 -6.96 -2.64 -15.37
N VAL A 94 -7.61 -1.58 -15.87
CA VAL A 94 -8.47 -1.64 -17.06
C VAL A 94 -7.69 -2.04 -18.31
N VAL A 95 -6.55 -1.40 -18.58
CA VAL A 95 -5.71 -1.73 -19.75
C VAL A 95 -5.19 -3.16 -19.68
N MET A 96 -4.74 -3.58 -18.49
CA MET A 96 -4.28 -4.95 -18.25
C MET A 96 -5.37 -5.99 -18.53
N LEU A 97 -6.59 -5.76 -18.04
CA LEU A 97 -7.72 -6.67 -18.26
C LEU A 97 -8.19 -6.66 -19.72
N ALA A 98 -8.23 -5.49 -20.36
CA ALA A 98 -8.57 -5.38 -21.77
C ALA A 98 -7.61 -6.20 -22.64
N GLY A 99 -6.31 -6.18 -22.35
CA GLY A 99 -5.31 -6.99 -23.04
C GLY A 99 -5.40 -8.50 -22.80
N GLN A 100 -6.21 -8.96 -21.84
CA GLN A 100 -6.45 -10.39 -21.57
C GLN A 100 -7.72 -10.92 -22.25
N LEU A 101 -8.60 -10.02 -22.68
CA LEU A 101 -9.87 -10.35 -23.33
C LEU A 101 -9.78 -10.38 -24.86
N ASN A 102 -8.63 -10.00 -25.41
CA ASN A 102 -8.33 -9.96 -26.84
C ASN A 102 -7.33 -11.06 -27.20
#